data_AF-A0A821BYD4-F1
#
_entry.id   AF-A0A821BYD4-F1
#
_cell.length_a   1.000
_cell.length_b   1.000
_cell.length_c   1.000
_cell.angle_alpha   90.00
_cell.angle_beta   90.00
_cell.angle_gamma   90.00
#
_symmetry.space_group_name_H-M   'P 1'
#
loop_
_entity.id
_entity.type
_entity.pdbx_description
1 polymer ?
#
loop_
_entity_poly.entity_id
_entity_poly.type
_entity_poly.pdbx_seq_one_letter_code
_entity_poly.pdbx_strand_id
1 'polypeptide(L)'
;HPKTIAGRLISSAMFFLTLVIIASYTANLASQLTISKSQPIISGIDDIKNGKVPSNRIGLLVGSASLEYYLTELSGGNPNYYPLYSRDQIYQSLLDDKIDVGFIDTGNAEYMTNDVYCNLTIAGSGFNVGIFAIPMRKGWIYGNDLDVALLLLRESGDLNNLYAKWFQYKNCPDNSVSTAAIDSRALIGLFMVFGIVCMLSIFIFAWGKLHMTKKLTGRIYRIIDSLNKKCHSAREDAKKISHDSEIRELEAVNIGNF
;
A
#
# COMPACT_ATOMS: atom_id res chain seq x y z
N HIS A 1 10.71 34.57 9.31
CA HIS A 1 10.90 34.90 10.73
C HIS A 1 10.04 36.08 11.12
N PRO A 2 8.97 35.87 11.92
CA PRO A 2 8.15 36.96 12.42
C PRO A 2 8.96 37.84 13.37
N LYS A 3 8.94 39.15 13.13
CA LYS A 3 9.72 40.15 13.88
C LYS A 3 9.09 40.54 15.22
N THR A 4 7.83 40.19 15.45
CA THR A 4 7.05 40.57 16.64
C THR A 4 6.84 39.38 17.59
N ILE A 5 6.76 39.64 18.91
CA ILE A 5 6.55 38.61 19.95
C ILE A 5 5.24 37.85 19.72
N ALA A 6 4.16 38.57 19.39
CA ALA A 6 2.87 37.96 19.04
C ALA A 6 2.98 37.03 17.81
N GLY A 7 3.75 37.44 16.79
CA GLY A 7 3.97 36.62 15.60
C GLY A 7 4.77 35.34 15.89
N ARG A 8 5.68 35.37 16.87
CA ARG A 8 6.40 34.17 17.34
C ARG A 8 5.48 33.19 18.07
N LEU A 9 4.58 33.67 18.92
CA LEU A 9 3.59 32.85 19.62
C LEU A 9 2.64 32.15 18.64
N ILE A 10 2.09 32.90 17.67
CA ILE A 10 1.19 32.36 16.66
C ILE A 10 1.91 31.34 15.77
N SER A 11 3.17 31.61 15.39
CA SER A 11 3.97 30.67 14.60
C SER A 11 4.25 29.38 15.37
N SER A 12 4.49 29.47 16.68
CA SER A 12 4.66 28.31 17.56
C SER A 12 3.38 27.48 17.65
N ALA A 13 2.23 28.13 17.82
CA ALA A 13 0.94 27.45 17.88
C ALA A 13 0.59 26.76 16.54
N MET A 14 0.83 27.43 15.42
CA MET A 14 0.63 26.88 14.08
C MET A 14 1.56 25.70 13.79
N PHE A 15 2.81 25.78 14.23
CA PHE A 15 3.76 24.66 14.11
C PHE A 15 3.27 23.44 14.90
N PHE A 16 2.83 23.64 16.14
CA PHE A 16 2.29 22.56 16.97
C PHE A 16 1.04 21.93 16.35
N LEU A 17 0.10 22.74 15.84
CA LEU A 17 -1.07 22.26 15.11
C LEU A 17 -0.68 21.41 13.89
N THR A 18 0.31 21.87 13.13
CA THR A 18 0.81 21.15 11.95
C THR A 18 1.40 19.78 12.34
N LEU A 19 2.17 19.72 13.43
CA LEU A 19 2.70 18.45 13.94
C LEU A 19 1.59 17.46 14.30
N VAL A 20 0.51 17.90 14.95
CA VAL A 20 -0.62 17.04 15.32
C VAL A 20 -1.33 16.47 14.08
N ILE A 21 -1.49 17.28 13.03
CA ILE A 21 -2.09 16.84 11.77
C ILE A 21 -1.21 15.79 11.09
N ILE A 22 0.10 16.04 10.99
CA ILE A 22 1.07 15.08 10.40
C ILE A 22 1.07 13.78 11.20
N ALA A 23 1.06 13.86 12.54
CA ALA A 23 1.00 12.68 13.40
C ALA A 23 -0.28 11.88 13.18
N SER A 24 -1.43 12.54 13.08
CA SER A 24 -2.73 11.88 12.86
C SER A 24 -2.82 11.21 11.48
N TYR A 25 -2.30 11.87 10.44
CA TYR A 25 -2.21 11.28 9.11
C TYR A 25 -1.27 10.07 9.10
N THR A 26 -0.10 10.20 9.72
CA THR A 26 0.87 9.09 9.87
C THR A 26 0.26 7.93 10.64
N ALA A 27 -0.51 8.20 11.70
CA ALA A 27 -1.17 7.17 12.51
C ALA A 27 -2.28 6.44 11.73
N ASN A 28 -3.11 7.17 10.98
CA ASN A 28 -4.15 6.57 10.16
C ASN A 28 -3.56 5.70 9.03
N LEU A 29 -2.49 6.18 8.38
CA LEU A 29 -1.74 5.41 7.40
C LEU A 29 -1.13 4.15 8.03
N ALA A 30 -0.48 4.29 9.19
CA ALA A 30 0.11 3.17 9.92
C ALA A 30 -0.95 2.13 10.30
N SER A 31 -2.12 2.56 10.79
CA SER A 31 -3.24 1.68 11.11
C SER A 31 -3.71 0.90 9.89
N GLN A 32 -3.86 1.53 8.72
CA GLN A 32 -4.23 0.83 7.48
C GLN A 32 -3.16 -0.16 7.02
N LEU A 33 -1.88 0.17 7.19
CA LEU A 33 -0.76 -0.74 6.89
C LEU A 33 -0.74 -1.95 7.83
N THR A 34 -1.14 -1.78 9.09
CA THR A 34 -1.30 -2.89 10.06
C THR A 34 -2.52 -3.75 9.73
N ILE A 35 -3.65 -3.15 9.32
CA ILE A 35 -4.88 -3.88 8.98
C ILE A 35 -4.73 -4.66 7.67
N SER A 36 -4.04 -4.13 6.66
CA SER A 36 -3.86 -4.78 5.36
C SER A 36 -3.11 -6.12 5.42
N LYS A 37 -2.32 -6.35 6.49
CA LYS A 37 -1.61 -7.62 6.70
C LYS A 37 -2.41 -8.65 7.51
N SER A 38 -3.58 -8.27 8.02
CA SER A 38 -4.37 -9.10 8.95
C SER A 38 -5.64 -9.69 8.36
N GLN A 39 -5.99 -9.38 7.10
CA GLN A 39 -7.18 -10.01 6.51
C GLN A 39 -6.82 -11.42 6.03
N PRO A 40 -7.42 -12.47 6.62
CA PRO A 40 -7.22 -13.81 6.11
C PRO A 40 -7.76 -13.86 4.69
N ILE A 41 -7.01 -14.50 3.78
CA ILE A 41 -7.40 -14.67 2.37
C ILE A 41 -8.82 -15.28 2.28
N ILE A 42 -9.18 -16.08 3.29
CA ILE A 42 -10.46 -16.76 3.46
C ILE A 42 -11.03 -16.40 4.84
N SER A 43 -12.19 -15.74 4.86
CA SER A 43 -12.81 -15.27 6.10
C SER A 43 -13.64 -16.34 6.81
N GLY A 44 -14.02 -17.41 6.11
CA GLY A 44 -14.74 -18.54 6.69
C GLY A 44 -15.46 -19.40 5.67
N ILE A 45 -16.43 -20.17 6.15
CA ILE A 45 -17.16 -21.15 5.32
C ILE A 45 -18.00 -20.50 4.21
N ASP A 46 -18.49 -19.27 4.41
CA ASP A 46 -19.30 -18.56 3.43
C ASP A 46 -18.50 -18.21 2.16
N ASP A 47 -17.21 -17.92 2.29
CA ASP A 47 -16.31 -17.70 1.15
C ASP A 47 -16.23 -18.96 0.26
N ILE A 48 -16.24 -20.14 0.90
CA ILE A 48 -16.22 -21.43 0.20
C ILE A 48 -17.57 -21.68 -0.49
N LYS A 49 -18.68 -21.38 0.19
CA LYS A 49 -20.05 -21.48 -0.39
C LYS A 49 -20.23 -20.54 -1.59
N ASN A 50 -19.65 -19.35 -1.53
CA ASN A 50 -19.70 -18.35 -2.60
C ASN A 50 -18.72 -18.67 -3.76
N GLY A 51 -17.97 -19.78 -3.69
CA GLY A 51 -17.08 -20.21 -4.76
C GLY A 51 -15.80 -19.39 -4.90
N LYS A 52 -15.37 -18.71 -3.82
CA LYS A 52 -14.10 -17.94 -3.81
C LYS A 52 -12.87 -18.84 -3.97
N VAL A 53 -12.99 -20.11 -3.56
CA VAL A 53 -11.96 -21.14 -3.71
C VAL A 53 -12.45 -22.19 -4.69
N PRO A 54 -11.65 -22.57 -5.71
CA PRO A 54 -12.05 -23.61 -6.64
C PRO A 54 -12.09 -24.97 -5.91
N SER A 55 -13.12 -25.76 -6.20
CA SER A 55 -13.41 -26.97 -5.41
C SER A 55 -12.26 -27.99 -5.43
N ASN A 56 -11.45 -28.03 -6.49
CA ASN A 56 -10.25 -28.88 -6.60
C ASN A 56 -9.07 -28.45 -5.70
N ARG A 57 -9.09 -27.25 -5.14
CA ARG A 57 -8.09 -26.77 -4.16
C ARG A 57 -8.60 -26.89 -2.72
N ILE A 58 -9.73 -27.58 -2.51
CA ILE A 58 -10.26 -27.90 -1.19
C ILE A 58 -9.84 -29.32 -0.83
N GLY A 59 -8.98 -29.46 0.16
CA GLY A 59 -8.50 -30.73 0.69
C GLY A 59 -9.42 -31.30 1.76
N LEU A 60 -9.92 -32.52 1.53
CA LEU A 60 -10.73 -33.24 2.51
C LEU A 60 -10.20 -34.66 2.74
N LEU A 61 -10.22 -35.08 4.00
CA LEU A 61 -9.86 -36.45 4.39
C LEU A 61 -10.97 -37.42 4.00
N VAL A 62 -10.64 -38.43 3.21
CA VAL A 62 -11.59 -39.47 2.78
C VAL A 62 -12.10 -40.26 3.99
N GLY A 63 -13.43 -40.43 4.09
CA GLY A 63 -14.07 -41.14 5.20
C GLY A 63 -14.15 -40.33 6.51
N SER A 64 -13.93 -39.02 6.47
CA SER A 64 -14.08 -38.14 7.64
C SER A 64 -15.46 -37.49 7.72
N ALA A 65 -15.86 -37.06 8.92
CA ALA A 65 -17.07 -36.26 9.13
C ALA A 65 -17.02 -34.92 8.36
N SER A 66 -15.83 -34.35 8.19
CA SER A 66 -15.62 -33.15 7.39
C SER A 66 -16.00 -33.34 5.92
N LEU A 67 -15.70 -34.52 5.37
CA LEU A 67 -16.10 -34.87 4.01
C LEU A 67 -17.61 -34.99 3.88
N GLU A 68 -18.25 -35.68 4.82
CA GLU A 68 -19.70 -35.81 4.84
C GLU A 68 -20.38 -34.44 4.87
N TYR A 69 -19.95 -33.56 5.77
CA TYR A 69 -20.45 -32.18 5.85
C TYR A 69 -20.26 -31.40 4.55
N TYR A 70 -19.10 -31.49 3.91
CA TYR A 70 -18.86 -30.82 2.63
C TYR A 70 -19.79 -31.32 1.53
N LEU A 71 -19.97 -32.64 1.44
CA LEU A 71 -20.85 -33.25 0.44
C LEU A 71 -22.31 -32.86 0.68
N THR A 72 -22.79 -32.84 1.92
CA THR A 72 -24.20 -32.53 2.21
C THR A 72 -24.50 -31.03 2.13
N GLU A 73 -23.64 -30.17 2.69
CA GLU A 73 -23.95 -28.75 2.91
C GLU A 73 -23.32 -27.79 1.88
N LEU A 74 -22.27 -28.20 1.17
CA LEU A 74 -21.53 -27.31 0.27
C LEU A 74 -21.58 -27.75 -1.20
N SER A 75 -21.28 -29.01 -1.50
CA SER A 75 -21.15 -29.47 -2.89
C SER A 75 -22.42 -30.08 -3.47
N GLY A 76 -23.47 -30.26 -2.66
CA GLY A 76 -24.71 -30.89 -3.09
C GLY A 76 -24.52 -32.34 -3.55
N GLY A 77 -23.61 -33.06 -2.91
CA GLY A 77 -23.27 -34.45 -3.20
C GLY A 77 -22.22 -34.64 -4.30
N ASN A 78 -21.69 -33.57 -4.87
CA ASN A 78 -20.65 -33.66 -5.90
C ASN A 78 -19.27 -33.94 -5.26
N PRO A 79 -18.54 -35.00 -5.64
CA PRO A 79 -17.21 -35.29 -5.14
C PRO A 79 -16.12 -34.42 -5.81
N ASN A 80 -16.32 -33.10 -5.85
CA ASN A 80 -15.43 -32.15 -6.49
C ASN A 80 -14.37 -31.60 -5.52
N TYR A 81 -13.60 -32.47 -4.87
CA TYR A 81 -12.59 -32.07 -3.88
C TYR A 81 -11.25 -32.77 -4.11
N TYR A 82 -10.20 -32.29 -3.44
CA TYR A 82 -8.90 -32.94 -3.42
C TYR A 82 -8.87 -34.04 -2.34
N PRO A 83 -8.82 -35.33 -2.71
CA PRO A 83 -8.90 -36.42 -1.74
C PRO A 83 -7.57 -36.59 -0.99
N LEU A 84 -7.66 -36.63 0.33
CA LEU A 84 -6.52 -36.86 1.23
C LEU A 84 -6.76 -38.12 2.06
N TYR A 85 -5.70 -38.83 2.41
CA TYR A 85 -5.80 -40.12 3.13
C TYR A 85 -5.15 -40.09 4.52
N SER A 86 -4.40 -39.03 4.84
CA SER A 86 -3.81 -38.83 6.16
C SER A 86 -3.98 -37.38 6.59
N ARG A 87 -4.10 -37.15 7.91
CA ARG A 87 -4.16 -35.80 8.47
C ARG A 87 -2.87 -35.01 8.22
N ASP A 88 -1.72 -35.67 8.24
CA ASP A 88 -0.43 -35.01 7.97
C ASP A 88 -0.32 -34.54 6.51
N GLN A 89 -0.93 -35.28 5.58
CA GLN A 89 -0.97 -34.90 4.16
C GLN A 89 -1.75 -33.61 3.94
N ILE A 90 -2.71 -33.26 4.81
CA ILE A 90 -3.46 -32.00 4.73
C ILE A 90 -2.48 -30.83 4.89
N TYR A 91 -1.69 -30.85 5.96
CA TYR A 91 -0.71 -29.78 6.23
C TYR A 91 0.38 -29.72 5.16
N GLN A 92 0.90 -30.86 4.72
CA GLN A 92 1.90 -30.91 3.65
C GLN A 92 1.34 -30.36 2.33
N SER A 93 0.10 -30.72 1.97
CA SER A 93 -0.52 -30.25 0.73
C SER A 93 -0.82 -28.74 0.76
N LEU A 94 -1.10 -28.17 1.94
CA LEU A 94 -1.22 -26.73 2.14
C LEU A 94 0.13 -26.02 1.96
N LEU A 95 1.21 -26.60 2.50
CA LEU A 95 2.56 -26.04 2.37
C LEU A 95 3.12 -26.15 0.94
N ASP A 96 2.75 -27.22 0.24
CA ASP A 96 3.12 -27.47 -1.16
C ASP A 96 2.29 -26.65 -2.18
N ASP A 97 1.38 -25.79 -1.71
CA ASP A 97 0.45 -25.01 -2.56
C ASP A 97 -0.43 -25.87 -3.50
N LYS A 98 -0.68 -27.14 -3.11
CA LYS A 98 -1.58 -28.04 -3.84
C LYS A 98 -3.05 -27.76 -3.54
N ILE A 99 -3.33 -27.33 -2.32
CA ILE A 99 -4.65 -26.96 -1.81
C ILE A 99 -4.57 -25.61 -1.09
N ASP A 100 -5.66 -24.85 -1.11
CA ASP A 100 -5.79 -23.58 -0.39
C ASP A 100 -6.41 -23.76 0.99
N VAL A 101 -7.29 -24.77 1.13
CA VAL A 101 -8.08 -25.01 2.34
C VAL A 101 -8.08 -26.49 2.67
N GLY A 102 -7.78 -26.80 3.93
CA GLY A 102 -7.97 -28.13 4.50
C GLY A 102 -9.04 -28.10 5.58
N PHE A 103 -9.99 -29.03 5.53
CA PHE A 103 -11.00 -29.16 6.60
C PHE A 103 -10.46 -30.04 7.73
N ILE A 104 -10.29 -29.46 8.92
CA ILE A 104 -9.75 -30.13 10.13
C ILE A 104 -10.51 -29.65 11.37
N ASP A 105 -10.59 -30.51 12.40
CA ASP A 105 -11.16 -30.15 13.70
C ASP A 105 -10.34 -29.04 14.40
N THR A 106 -11.03 -28.09 15.02
CA THR A 106 -10.44 -26.90 15.64
C THR A 106 -9.29 -27.22 16.59
N GLY A 107 -9.43 -28.19 17.49
CA GLY A 107 -8.34 -28.53 18.43
C GLY A 107 -7.08 -29.03 17.72
N ASN A 108 -7.22 -29.87 16.69
CA ASN A 108 -6.06 -30.34 15.92
C ASN A 108 -5.41 -29.18 15.15
N ALA A 109 -6.23 -28.29 14.57
CA ALA A 109 -5.73 -27.12 13.87
C ALA A 109 -4.97 -26.18 14.83
N GLU A 110 -5.55 -25.85 15.98
CA GLU A 110 -4.93 -24.97 17.01
C GLU A 110 -3.56 -25.48 17.43
N TYR A 111 -3.46 -26.76 17.79
CA TYR A 111 -2.19 -27.37 18.16
C TYR A 111 -1.18 -27.32 17.01
N MET A 112 -1.58 -27.80 15.83
CA MET A 112 -0.67 -27.93 14.68
C MET A 112 -0.21 -26.58 14.16
N THR A 113 -1.05 -25.54 14.14
CA THR A 113 -0.63 -24.20 13.67
C THR A 113 0.16 -23.41 14.70
N ASN A 114 -0.07 -23.64 16.01
CA ASN A 114 0.61 -22.89 17.07
C ASN A 114 1.96 -23.48 17.50
N ASP A 115 2.18 -24.78 17.28
CA ASP A 115 3.40 -25.48 17.71
C ASP A 115 4.24 -26.05 16.55
N VAL A 116 3.61 -26.58 15.50
CA VAL A 116 4.31 -27.35 14.44
C VAL A 116 4.46 -26.56 13.14
N TYR A 117 3.38 -25.98 12.63
CA TYR A 117 3.27 -25.36 11.31
C TYR A 117 2.94 -23.86 11.42
N CYS A 118 3.93 -23.07 11.83
CA CYS A 118 3.79 -21.62 12.05
C CYS A 118 3.44 -20.79 10.80
N ASN A 119 3.59 -21.38 9.61
CA ASN A 119 3.25 -20.73 8.34
C ASN A 119 1.76 -20.86 7.98
N LEU A 120 1.03 -21.72 8.70
CA LEU A 120 -0.38 -21.96 8.47
C LEU A 120 -1.21 -21.19 9.48
N THR A 121 -2.41 -20.79 9.07
CA THR A 121 -3.36 -20.06 9.92
C THR A 121 -4.73 -20.68 9.81
N ILE A 122 -5.50 -20.60 10.89
CA ILE A 122 -6.88 -21.08 10.93
C ILE A 122 -7.76 -20.01 10.28
N ALA A 123 -8.55 -20.41 9.28
CA ALA A 123 -9.44 -19.52 8.54
C ALA A 123 -10.88 -19.61 9.05
N GLY A 124 -11.44 -18.46 9.45
CA GLY A 124 -12.82 -18.33 9.90
C GLY A 124 -13.12 -18.89 11.29
N SER A 125 -14.41 -18.94 11.61
CA SER A 125 -14.93 -19.52 12.85
C SER A 125 -15.40 -20.96 12.65
N GLY A 126 -15.54 -21.71 13.75
CA GLY A 126 -16.09 -23.05 13.72
C GLY A 126 -17.49 -23.07 13.11
N PHE A 127 -17.67 -23.81 12.02
CA PHE A 127 -18.91 -23.86 11.23
C PHE A 127 -19.78 -25.08 11.52
N ASN A 128 -19.19 -26.14 12.07
CA ASN A 128 -19.89 -27.36 12.47
C ASN A 128 -19.45 -27.74 13.89
N VAL A 129 -20.40 -27.82 14.81
CA VAL A 129 -20.10 -28.14 16.22
C VAL A 129 -20.16 -29.65 16.40
N GLY A 130 -18.97 -30.27 16.39
CA GLY A 130 -18.78 -31.65 16.81
C GLY A 130 -18.52 -31.75 18.32
N ILE A 131 -18.94 -32.85 18.93
CA ILE A 131 -18.64 -33.17 20.33
C ILE A 131 -17.72 -34.38 20.37
N PHE A 132 -16.64 -34.29 21.15
CA PHE A 132 -15.81 -35.44 21.48
C PHE A 132 -16.43 -36.20 22.65
N ALA A 133 -16.58 -37.51 22.49
CA ALA A 133 -17.14 -38.38 23.51
C ALA A 133 -16.26 -39.62 23.69
N ILE A 134 -16.25 -40.16 24.91
CA ILE A 134 -15.57 -41.41 25.22
C ILE A 134 -16.59 -42.55 25.02
N PRO A 135 -16.44 -43.39 23.99
CA PRO A 135 -17.40 -44.47 23.75
C PRO A 135 -17.26 -45.55 24.83
N MET A 136 -18.39 -46.03 25.34
CA MET A 136 -18.44 -47.07 26.39
C MET A 136 -19.35 -48.22 25.97
N ARG A 137 -19.06 -49.42 26.50
CA ARG A 137 -19.95 -50.56 26.31
C ARG A 137 -21.27 -50.31 27.04
N LYS A 138 -22.39 -50.62 26.38
CA LYS A 138 -23.72 -50.55 27.01
C LYS A 138 -23.75 -51.43 28.27
N GLY A 139 -24.18 -50.84 29.39
CA GLY A 139 -24.25 -51.53 30.69
C GLY A 139 -22.91 -51.67 31.42
N TRP A 140 -21.91 -50.86 31.07
CA TRP A 140 -20.64 -50.85 31.80
C TRP A 140 -20.83 -50.32 33.23
N ILE A 141 -20.40 -51.11 34.22
CA ILE A 141 -20.64 -50.84 35.65
C ILE A 141 -19.98 -49.55 36.16
N TYR A 142 -18.92 -49.07 35.50
CA TYR A 142 -18.18 -47.87 35.90
C TYR A 142 -18.62 -46.60 35.15
N GLY A 143 -19.69 -46.65 34.35
CA GLY A 143 -20.14 -45.49 33.59
C GLY A 143 -20.45 -44.29 34.49
N ASN A 144 -21.19 -44.52 35.58
CA ASN A 144 -21.53 -43.47 36.54
C ASN A 144 -20.29 -42.91 37.27
N ASP A 145 -19.35 -43.78 37.64
CA ASP A 145 -18.12 -43.35 38.33
C ASP A 145 -17.25 -42.49 37.41
N LEU A 146 -17.17 -42.82 36.12
CA LEU A 146 -16.44 -42.04 35.13
C LEU A 146 -17.09 -40.67 34.89
N ASP A 147 -18.42 -40.61 34.83
CA ASP A 147 -19.15 -39.34 34.69
C ASP A 147 -18.90 -38.41 35.88
N VAL A 148 -18.95 -38.94 37.11
CA VAL A 148 -18.63 -38.17 38.33
C VAL A 148 -17.18 -37.70 38.30
N ALA A 149 -16.23 -38.57 37.94
CA ALA A 149 -14.82 -38.20 37.83
C ALA A 149 -14.60 -37.09 36.79
N LEU A 150 -15.29 -37.14 35.65
CA LEU A 150 -15.19 -36.13 34.61
C LEU A 150 -15.77 -34.77 35.06
N LEU A 151 -16.87 -34.78 35.79
CA LEU A 151 -17.45 -33.56 36.39
C LEU A 151 -16.48 -32.93 37.40
N LEU A 152 -15.87 -33.75 38.27
CA LEU A 152 -14.87 -33.27 39.23
C LEU A 152 -13.65 -32.65 38.53
N LEU A 153 -13.15 -33.26 37.45
CA LEU A 153 -12.05 -32.70 36.65
C LEU A 153 -12.40 -31.37 35.96
N ARG A 154 -13.68 -31.15 35.65
CA ARG A 154 -14.17 -29.90 35.07
C ARG A 154 -14.30 -28.82 36.14
N GLU A 155 -14.85 -29.16 37.30
CA GLU A 155 -15.04 -28.23 38.42
C GLU A 155 -13.71 -27.83 39.07
N SER A 156 -12.75 -28.75 39.17
CA SER A 156 -11.40 -28.45 39.69
C SER A 156 -10.61 -27.47 38.82
N GLY A 157 -10.99 -27.34 37.54
CA GLY A 157 -10.26 -26.56 36.55
C GLY A 157 -9.07 -27.28 35.92
N ASP A 158 -8.83 -28.56 36.26
CA ASP A 158 -7.72 -29.34 35.69
C ASP A 158 -7.84 -29.48 34.17
N LEU A 159 -9.07 -29.66 33.66
CA LEU A 159 -9.32 -29.68 32.22
C LEU A 159 -8.96 -28.35 31.54
N ASN A 160 -9.21 -27.21 32.20
CA ASN A 160 -8.84 -25.91 31.66
C ASN A 160 -7.32 -25.73 31.63
N ASN A 161 -6.61 -26.23 32.65
CA ASN A 161 -5.15 -26.21 32.70
C ASN A 161 -4.55 -27.06 31.58
N LEU A 162 -5.09 -28.26 31.34
CA LEU A 162 -4.71 -29.09 30.21
C LEU A 162 -4.99 -28.39 28.87
N TYR A 163 -6.15 -27.76 28.72
CA TYR A 163 -6.49 -27.02 27.51
C TYR A 163 -5.51 -25.87 27.25
N ALA A 164 -5.22 -25.06 28.27
CA ALA A 164 -4.26 -23.96 28.16
C ALA A 164 -2.85 -24.47 27.80
N LYS A 165 -2.42 -25.57 28.42
CA LYS A 165 -1.12 -26.18 28.16
C LYS A 165 -0.95 -26.66 26.72
N TRP A 166 -1.97 -27.31 26.15
CA TRP A 166 -1.85 -27.95 24.85
C TRP A 166 -2.30 -27.06 23.68
N PHE A 167 -3.27 -26.16 23.87
CA PHE A 167 -3.86 -25.41 22.74
C PHE A 167 -3.59 -23.90 22.77
N GLN A 168 -3.37 -23.31 23.95
CA GLN A 168 -3.10 -21.86 24.08
C GLN A 168 -1.61 -21.52 24.06
N TYR A 169 -0.73 -22.49 24.33
CA TYR A 169 0.71 -22.29 24.27
C TYR A 169 1.17 -22.20 22.80
N LYS A 170 1.74 -21.06 22.42
CA LYS A 170 2.25 -20.82 21.07
C LYS A 170 3.77 -20.88 21.11
N ASN A 171 4.33 -21.94 20.51
CA ASN A 171 5.77 -22.15 20.38
C ASN A 171 6.34 -21.50 19.10
N CYS A 172 5.45 -21.14 18.17
CA CYS A 172 5.83 -20.41 16.98
C CYS A 172 6.43 -19.03 17.31
N PRO A 173 7.58 -18.66 16.71
CA PRO A 173 8.14 -17.34 16.91
C PRO A 173 7.13 -16.31 16.43
N ASP A 174 6.84 -15.31 17.27
CA ASP A 174 6.07 -14.15 16.88
C ASP A 174 6.90 -13.33 15.89
N ASN A 175 6.89 -13.75 14.63
CA ASN A 175 7.38 -13.01 13.48
C ASN A 175 6.47 -11.79 13.16
N SER A 176 5.71 -11.31 14.16
CA SER A 176 4.98 -10.04 14.12
C SER A 176 5.93 -8.83 13.99
N VAL A 177 7.23 -9.05 14.18
CA VAL A 177 8.30 -8.14 13.77
C VAL A 177 9.08 -8.70 12.57
N SER A 178 8.37 -9.23 11.57
CA SER A 178 8.87 -9.06 10.20
C SER A 178 8.76 -7.57 9.93
N THR A 179 9.85 -6.83 10.17
CA THR A 179 10.01 -5.39 9.87
C THR A 179 9.17 -5.11 8.66
N ALA A 180 8.06 -4.37 8.83
CA ALA A 180 7.08 -4.18 7.79
C ALA A 180 7.76 -3.40 6.66
N ALA A 181 8.47 -4.13 5.80
CA ALA A 181 9.13 -3.59 4.64
C ALA A 181 7.98 -3.08 3.78
N ILE A 182 7.87 -1.76 3.73
CA ILE A 182 6.92 -1.10 2.87
C ILE A 182 7.29 -1.56 1.46
N ASP A 183 6.38 -2.27 0.80
CA ASP A 183 6.63 -2.74 -0.55
C ASP A 183 6.95 -1.54 -1.44
N SER A 184 8.05 -1.65 -2.19
CA SER A 184 8.54 -0.63 -3.12
C SER A 184 7.45 -0.13 -4.07
N ARG A 185 6.46 -0.98 -4.40
CA ARG A 185 5.31 -0.64 -5.24
C ARG A 185 4.39 0.41 -4.61
N ALA A 186 4.22 0.39 -3.29
CA ALA A 186 3.37 1.34 -2.58
C ALA A 186 3.94 2.77 -2.58
N LEU A 187 5.24 2.93 -2.83
CA LEU A 187 5.91 4.25 -2.85
C LEU A 187 5.97 4.90 -4.24
N ILE A 188 5.64 4.16 -5.31
CA ILE A 188 5.73 4.66 -6.70
C ILE A 188 4.86 5.92 -6.90
N GLY A 189 3.68 5.97 -6.29
CA GLY A 189 2.80 7.14 -6.38
C GLY A 189 3.43 8.41 -5.78
N LEU A 190 4.14 8.28 -4.66
CA LEU A 190 4.85 9.39 -4.03
C LEU A 190 5.98 9.92 -4.91
N PHE A 191 6.78 9.02 -5.49
CA PHE A 191 7.87 9.40 -6.40
C PHE A 191 7.35 10.08 -7.67
N MET A 192 6.21 9.63 -8.22
CA MET A 192 5.59 10.28 -9.38
C MET A 192 5.17 11.72 -9.08
N VAL A 193 4.48 11.94 -7.96
CA VAL A 193 4.05 13.29 -7.58
C VAL A 193 5.25 14.22 -7.38
N PHE A 194 6.29 13.75 -6.68
CA PHE A 194 7.52 14.51 -6.49
C PHE A 194 8.20 14.86 -7.83
N GLY A 195 8.25 13.91 -8.76
CA GLY A 195 8.78 14.13 -10.11
C GLY A 195 8.01 15.21 -10.89
N ILE A 196 6.68 15.19 -10.84
CA ILE A 196 5.84 16.18 -11.53
C ILE A 196 6.05 17.58 -10.94
N VAL A 197 6.10 17.71 -9.60
CA VAL A 197 6.34 19.00 -8.93
C VAL A 197 7.71 19.56 -9.31
N CYS A 198 8.75 18.71 -9.33
CA CYS A 198 10.10 19.11 -9.75
C CYS A 198 10.13 19.59 -11.21
N MET A 199 9.47 18.86 -12.12
CA MET A 199 9.37 19.26 -13.52
C MET A 199 8.64 20.58 -13.71
N LEU A 200 7.51 20.79 -13.01
CA LEU A 200 6.78 22.06 -13.05
C LEU A 200 7.62 23.21 -12.51
N SER A 201 8.39 23.00 -11.44
CA SER A 201 9.29 24.01 -10.88
C SER A 201 10.40 24.40 -11.87
N ILE A 202 11.06 23.42 -12.48
CA ILE A 202 12.09 23.66 -13.51
C ILE A 202 11.50 24.37 -14.72
N PHE A 203 10.30 23.97 -15.14
CA PHE A 203 9.61 24.57 -16.28
C PHE A 203 9.25 26.04 -16.01
N ILE A 204 8.68 26.36 -14.85
CA ILE A 204 8.37 27.74 -14.46
C ILE A 204 9.65 28.58 -14.40
N PHE A 205 10.74 28.02 -13.85
CA PHE A 205 12.03 28.71 -13.79
C PHE A 205 12.63 28.96 -15.18
N ALA A 206 12.63 27.95 -16.05
CA ALA A 206 13.14 28.05 -17.41
C ALA A 206 12.30 29.02 -18.25
N TRP A 207 10.97 28.94 -18.13
CA TRP A 207 10.05 29.84 -18.82
C TRP A 207 10.24 31.29 -18.33
N GLY A 208 10.38 31.50 -17.02
CA GLY A 208 10.69 32.80 -16.44
C GLY A 208 12.01 33.38 -16.96
N LYS A 209 13.06 32.55 -17.04
CA LYS A 209 14.37 32.95 -17.57
C LYS A 209 14.32 33.26 -19.07
N LEU A 210 13.67 32.41 -19.87
CA LEU A 210 13.50 32.62 -21.32
C LEU A 210 12.63 33.83 -21.64
N HIS A 211 11.59 34.07 -20.84
CA HIS A 211 10.76 35.25 -20.98
C HIS A 211 11.53 36.52 -20.61
N MET A 212 12.34 36.48 -19.55
CA MET A 212 13.16 37.60 -19.14
C MET A 212 14.27 37.92 -20.17
N THR A 213 14.93 36.91 -20.74
CA THR A 213 15.94 37.12 -21.79
C THR A 213 15.31 37.61 -23.10
N LYS A 214 14.20 37.03 -23.55
CA LYS A 214 13.46 37.55 -24.73
C LYS A 214 13.01 38.99 -24.53
N LYS A 215 12.57 39.36 -23.32
CA LYS A 215 12.19 40.74 -22.98
C LYS A 215 13.38 41.69 -23.00
N LEU A 216 14.57 41.24 -22.59
CA LEU A 216 15.82 42.02 -22.65
C LEU A 216 16.30 42.20 -24.10
N THR A 217 16.38 41.11 -24.88
CA THR A 217 16.81 41.15 -26.29
C THR A 217 15.86 41.99 -27.14
N GLY A 218 14.54 41.88 -26.91
CA GLY A 218 13.54 42.72 -27.59
C GLY A 218 13.55 44.19 -27.17
N ARG A 219 14.12 44.54 -26.00
CA ARG A 219 14.38 45.94 -25.62
C ARG A 219 15.65 46.47 -26.29
N ILE A 220 16.71 45.68 -26.32
CA ILE A 220 17.98 46.04 -26.97
C ILE A 220 17.79 46.22 -28.49
N TYR A 221 17.08 45.29 -29.15
CA TYR A 221 16.82 45.39 -30.59
C TYR A 221 16.05 46.66 -30.97
N ARG A 222 15.06 47.05 -30.16
CA ARG A 222 14.33 48.32 -30.36
C ARG A 222 15.23 49.56 -30.19
N ILE A 223 16.18 49.52 -29.25
CA ILE A 223 17.14 50.61 -29.06
C ILE A 223 18.10 50.69 -30.26
N ILE A 224 18.62 49.55 -30.74
CA ILE A 224 19.50 49.47 -31.90
C ILE A 224 18.78 49.96 -33.17
N ASP A 225 17.52 49.56 -33.41
CA ASP A 225 16.73 50.06 -34.54
C ASP A 225 16.52 51.58 -34.48
N SER A 226 16.27 52.11 -33.27
CA SER A 226 16.13 53.56 -33.07
C SER A 226 17.42 54.33 -33.36
N LEU A 227 18.58 53.75 -33.01
CA LEU A 227 19.90 54.33 -33.28
C LEU A 227 20.25 54.24 -34.76
N ASN A 228 19.95 53.11 -35.41
CA ASN A 228 20.22 52.91 -36.83
C ASN A 228 19.41 53.89 -37.71
N LYS A 229 18.12 54.10 -37.39
CA LYS A 229 17.29 55.12 -38.06
C LYS A 229 17.83 56.54 -37.87
N LYS A 230 18.27 56.89 -36.65
CA LYS A 230 18.89 58.21 -36.40
C LYS A 230 20.19 58.39 -37.17
N CYS A 231 21.01 57.35 -37.26
CA CYS A 231 22.28 57.39 -37.99
C CYS A 231 22.07 57.52 -39.51
N HIS A 232 21.05 56.83 -40.05
CA HIS A 232 20.67 56.96 -41.46
C HIS A 232 20.17 58.37 -41.81
N SER A 233 19.34 58.97 -40.96
CA SER A 233 18.90 60.37 -41.14
C SER A 233 20.10 61.32 -41.15
N ALA A 234 20.99 61.22 -40.16
CA ALA A 234 22.17 62.07 -40.09
C ALA A 234 23.12 61.91 -41.29
N ARG A 235 23.18 60.71 -41.89
CA ARG A 235 23.98 60.43 -43.08
C ARG A 235 23.39 61.06 -44.34
N GLU A 236 22.08 61.01 -44.51
CA GLU A 236 21.36 61.71 -45.59
C GLU A 236 21.55 63.23 -45.49
N ASP A 237 21.40 63.76 -44.27
CA ASP A 237 21.59 65.19 -43.98
C ASP A 237 23.02 65.65 -44.31
N ALA A 238 24.04 64.87 -43.92
CA ALA A 238 25.45 65.16 -44.25
C ALA A 238 25.75 65.11 -45.76
N LYS A 239 25.13 64.19 -46.49
CA LYS A 239 25.30 64.08 -47.95
C LYS A 239 24.69 65.27 -48.68
N LYS A 240 23.56 65.78 -48.19
CA LYS A 240 22.90 66.98 -48.71
C LYS A 240 23.76 68.23 -48.51
N ILE A 241 24.37 68.38 -47.33
CA ILE A 241 25.28 69.50 -47.03
C ILE A 241 26.52 69.47 -47.93
N SER A 242 27.11 68.29 -48.17
CA SER A 242 28.26 68.13 -49.06
C SER A 242 27.96 68.48 -50.52
N HIS A 243 26.76 68.14 -51.00
CA HIS A 243 26.36 68.46 -52.36
C HIS A 243 26.07 69.96 -52.55
N ASP A 244 25.45 70.61 -51.55
CA ASP A 244 25.23 72.06 -51.55
C ASP A 244 26.54 72.86 -51.51
N SER A 245 27.59 72.36 -50.83
CA SER A 245 28.92 73.01 -50.85
C SER A 245 29.62 72.90 -52.20
N GLU A 246 29.46 71.78 -52.91
CA GLU A 246 30.07 71.55 -54.22
C GLU A 246 29.40 72.40 -55.31
N ILE A 247 28.08 72.62 -55.20
CA ILE A 247 27.33 73.53 -56.09
C ILE A 247 27.75 75.00 -55.87
N ARG A 248 27.98 75.43 -54.62
CA ARG A 248 28.46 76.80 -54.33
C ARG A 248 29.87 77.07 -54.84
N GLU A 249 30.76 76.07 -54.81
CA GLU A 249 32.11 76.19 -55.40
C GLU A 249 32.05 76.34 -56.93
N LEU A 250 31.14 75.62 -57.60
CA LEU A 250 30.95 75.72 -59.05
C LEU A 250 30.31 77.06 -59.50
N GLU A 251 29.40 77.64 -58.71
CA GLU A 251 28.86 78.99 -58.96
C GLU A 251 29.93 80.08 -58.75
N ALA A 252 30.84 79.91 -57.78
CA ALA A 252 31.93 80.86 -57.53
C ALA A 252 32.97 80.90 -58.68
N VAL A 253 33.22 79.76 -59.34
CA VAL A 253 34.13 79.67 -60.50
C VAL A 253 33.54 80.31 -61.76
N ASN A 254 32.20 80.27 -61.93
CA ASN A 254 31.56 80.80 -63.14
C ASN A 254 31.39 82.34 -63.13
N ILE A 255 31.50 82.99 -61.96
CA ILE A 255 31.42 84.46 -61.83
C ILE A 255 32.80 85.13 -62.07
N GLY A 256 33.89 84.37 -62.14
CA GLY A 256 35.25 84.88 -62.39
C GLY A 256 35.65 85.01 -63.87
N ASN A 257 34.79 84.61 -64.81
CA ASN A 257 35.00 84.72 -66.26
C ASN A 257 33.96 85.66 -66.89
N PHE A 258 34.02 86.95 -66.56
CA PHE A 258 33.46 88.04 -67.37
C PHE A 258 34.18 89.35 -67.05
#